data_AF-A0A967EYN9-F1
#
_entry.id   AF-A0A967EYN9-F1
#
_cell.length_a   1.000
_cell.length_b   1.000
_cell.length_c   1.000
_cell.angle_alpha   90.00
_cell.angle_beta   90.00
_cell.angle_gamma   90.00
#
_symmetry.space_group_name_H-M   'P 1'
#
loop_
_entity.id
_entity.type
_entity.pdbx_description
1 polymer ?
#
loop_
_entity_poly.entity_id
_entity_poly.type
_entity_poly.pdbx_seq_one_letter_code
_entity_poly.pdbx_strand_id
1 'polypeptide(L)'
;MPRLRPLPVLTIRSLILSVLLAAVPGAVSAQSSAAGIPAHASAKSYGNGWVCDRGYREVGGACVAVRLPANAYATDTSYGQGWECRRGYQEVDKRCTAIAVPRNAFLNSSGDWWQCERGYREADSACVAIKVPANGYLTESTFGSGWTCERGHRAVEEACIAVRVPENAHLDYSGADWDCDRPYRKKGDRCFLP
;
A
#
# COMPACT_ATOMS: atom_id res chain seq x y z
N MET A 1 -37.33 -35.00 72.75
CA MET A 1 -38.16 -34.13 73.62
C MET A 1 -37.23 -33.57 74.71
N PRO A 2 -37.30 -32.30 75.18
CA PRO A 2 -38.12 -31.14 74.80
C PRO A 2 -37.24 -29.94 74.33
N ARG A 3 -37.65 -29.10 73.38
CA ARG A 3 -38.36 -27.79 73.55
C ARG A 3 -38.17 -27.09 74.90
N LEU A 4 -37.54 -25.91 74.94
CA LEU A 4 -38.20 -24.61 75.13
C LEU A 4 -37.19 -23.46 75.29
N ARG A 5 -37.62 -22.30 74.77
CA ARG A 5 -36.99 -20.97 74.71
C ARG A 5 -36.88 -20.31 76.11
N PRO A 6 -36.10 -19.23 76.31
CA PRO A 6 -36.59 -17.88 75.99
C PRO A 6 -35.53 -16.89 75.45
N LEU A 7 -36.02 -15.91 74.68
CA LEU A 7 -35.40 -14.60 74.36
C LEU A 7 -35.61 -13.66 75.58
N PRO A 8 -34.79 -12.61 75.85
CA PRO A 8 -34.91 -11.33 75.10
C PRO A 8 -33.60 -10.48 75.01
N VAL A 9 -33.39 -9.77 73.89
CA VAL A 9 -33.52 -8.31 73.69
C VAL A 9 -32.29 -7.46 74.06
N LEU A 10 -31.72 -6.88 72.99
CA LEU A 10 -31.01 -5.61 72.84
C LEU A 10 -30.07 -5.11 73.95
N THR A 11 -28.82 -4.82 73.57
CA THR A 11 -28.38 -3.42 73.42
C THR A 11 -27.07 -3.32 72.62
N ILE A 12 -27.02 -2.26 71.83
CA ILE A 12 -26.03 -1.88 70.84
C ILE A 12 -24.74 -1.40 71.50
N ARG A 13 -23.58 -1.79 70.97
CA ARG A 13 -22.42 -0.89 70.82
C ARG A 13 -21.45 -1.41 69.77
N SER A 14 -21.52 -0.79 68.58
CA SER A 14 -20.52 -0.86 67.54
C SER A 14 -19.13 -0.54 68.09
N LEU A 15 -18.15 -1.39 67.77
CA LEU A 15 -16.74 -0.99 67.67
C LEU A 15 -16.21 -1.56 66.36
N ILE A 16 -15.98 -0.65 65.43
CA ILE A 16 -15.53 -0.83 64.05
C ILE A 16 -14.08 -1.35 64.09
N LEU A 17 -13.83 -2.51 63.49
CA LEU A 17 -12.48 -3.03 63.27
C LEU A 17 -12.02 -2.61 61.86
N SER A 18 -11.32 -1.48 61.77
CA SER A 18 -10.77 -0.96 60.51
C SER A 18 -9.60 -1.83 60.05
N VAL A 19 -9.82 -2.68 59.04
CA VAL A 19 -8.75 -3.43 58.36
C VAL A 19 -7.98 -2.45 57.47
N LEU A 20 -6.73 -2.10 57.84
CA LEU A 20 -5.82 -1.34 56.99
C LEU A 20 -5.30 -2.23 55.85
N LEU A 21 -5.79 -1.98 54.64
CA LEU A 21 -5.22 -2.53 53.40
C LEU A 21 -3.91 -1.79 53.11
N ALA A 22 -2.77 -2.42 53.37
CA ALA A 22 -1.47 -1.89 52.98
C ALA A 22 -1.33 -1.98 51.45
N ALA A 23 -1.64 -0.89 50.76
CA ALA A 23 -1.27 -0.72 49.36
C ALA A 23 0.25 -0.59 49.29
N VAL A 24 0.95 -1.66 48.94
CA VAL A 24 2.38 -1.62 48.62
C VAL A 24 2.52 -0.79 47.34
N PRO A 25 3.19 0.37 47.35
CA PRO A 25 3.53 1.04 46.11
C PRO A 25 4.59 0.15 45.44
N GLY A 26 4.17 -0.67 44.49
CA GLY A 26 5.11 -1.32 43.59
C GLY A 26 5.87 -0.21 42.88
N ALA A 27 7.17 -0.08 43.16
CA ALA A 27 8.04 0.78 42.39
C ALA A 27 8.11 0.22 40.97
N VAL A 28 7.24 0.70 40.07
CA VAL A 28 7.37 0.48 38.64
C VAL A 28 8.58 1.28 38.19
N SER A 29 9.74 0.62 38.16
CA SER A 29 10.95 1.18 37.61
C SER A 29 10.85 1.18 36.09
N ALA A 30 10.39 2.28 35.51
CA ALA A 30 10.66 2.58 34.11
C ALA A 30 12.10 3.08 33.98
N GLN A 31 13.09 2.20 34.15
CA GLN A 31 14.47 2.55 33.83
C GLN A 31 14.66 2.51 32.32
N SER A 32 14.39 3.64 31.66
CA SER A 32 14.98 3.93 30.36
C SER A 32 16.45 4.26 30.61
N SER A 33 17.29 3.24 30.72
CA SER A 33 18.72 3.42 30.95
C SER A 33 19.37 3.93 29.67
N ALA A 34 19.72 5.22 29.67
CA ALA A 34 20.68 5.82 28.73
C ALA A 34 22.05 5.09 28.77
N ALA A 35 22.30 4.25 29.78
CA ALA A 35 23.54 3.49 30.00
C ALA A 35 23.75 2.27 29.05
N GLY A 36 22.88 2.06 28.05
CA GLY A 36 23.03 0.97 27.06
C GLY A 36 22.91 1.41 25.60
N ILE A 37 22.89 2.73 25.34
CA ILE A 37 22.77 3.28 23.99
C ILE A 37 24.17 3.56 23.46
N PRO A 38 24.61 2.91 22.36
CA PRO A 38 25.92 3.15 21.78
C PRO A 38 26.00 4.54 21.13
N ALA A 39 27.20 5.00 20.78
CA ALA A 39 27.37 6.22 20.00
C ALA A 39 26.64 6.13 18.66
N HIS A 40 26.10 7.25 18.18
CA HIS A 40 25.30 7.35 16.96
C HIS A 40 24.01 6.53 17.01
N ALA A 41 23.41 6.44 18.19
CA ALA A 41 22.12 5.82 18.40
C ALA A 41 21.23 6.67 19.31
N SER A 42 19.94 6.57 19.08
CA SER A 42 18.89 7.21 19.84
C SER A 42 17.97 6.16 20.45
N ALA A 43 17.41 6.45 21.63
CA ALA A 43 16.40 5.57 22.24
C ALA A 43 15.18 5.47 21.31
N LYS A 44 14.59 4.27 21.19
CA LYS A 44 13.34 4.12 20.44
C LYS A 44 12.22 4.91 21.12
N SER A 45 11.34 5.53 20.34
CA SER A 45 10.18 6.27 20.85
C SER A 45 9.11 5.37 21.47
N TYR A 46 9.15 4.06 21.17
CA TYR A 46 8.29 3.04 21.75
C TYR A 46 9.06 1.72 21.94
N GLY A 47 8.69 0.97 22.98
CA GLY A 47 9.36 -0.27 23.35
C GLY A 47 10.72 -0.05 24.02
N ASN A 48 11.48 -1.14 24.16
CA ASN A 48 12.82 -1.12 24.73
C ASN A 48 13.89 -1.15 23.60
N GLY A 49 15.05 -0.53 23.87
CA GLY A 49 16.21 -0.54 22.98
C GLY A 49 16.46 0.79 22.26
N TRP A 50 17.35 0.74 21.28
CA TRP A 50 17.83 1.89 20.54
C TRP A 50 17.73 1.67 19.02
N VAL A 51 17.82 2.75 18.27
CA VAL A 51 17.92 2.77 16.81
C VAL A 51 19.12 3.61 16.43
N CYS A 52 19.88 3.22 15.40
CA CYS A 52 20.96 4.06 14.91
C CYS A 52 20.42 5.40 14.39
N ASP A 53 21.19 6.45 14.63
CA ASP A 53 20.93 7.75 14.04
C ASP A 53 21.04 7.65 12.51
N ARG A 54 20.36 8.56 11.80
CA ARG A 54 20.38 8.60 10.34
C ARG A 54 21.81 8.60 9.79
N GLY A 55 22.08 7.71 8.83
CA GLY A 55 23.42 7.54 8.26
C GLY A 55 24.30 6.55 9.01
N TYR A 56 23.77 5.87 10.03
CA TYR A 56 24.42 4.77 10.74
C TYR A 56 23.54 3.52 10.71
N ARG A 57 24.17 2.35 10.79
CA ARG A 57 23.48 1.05 10.82
C ARG A 57 24.05 0.15 11.90
N GLU A 58 23.24 -0.77 12.41
CA GLU A 58 23.65 -1.69 13.45
C GLU A 58 24.58 -2.78 12.89
N VAL A 59 25.79 -2.87 13.45
CA VAL A 59 26.76 -3.94 13.18
C VAL A 59 27.35 -4.37 14.51
N GLY A 60 27.04 -5.60 14.95
CA GLY A 60 27.62 -6.17 16.18
C GLY A 60 27.28 -5.39 17.45
N GLY A 61 26.07 -4.82 17.56
CA GLY A 61 25.63 -4.05 18.73
C GLY A 61 26.17 -2.61 18.79
N ALA A 62 26.77 -2.11 17.69
CA ALA A 62 27.21 -0.73 17.56
C ALA A 62 26.65 -0.10 16.27
N CYS A 63 26.51 1.23 16.27
CA CYS A 63 26.12 1.97 15.09
C CYS A 63 27.35 2.38 14.29
N VAL A 64 27.48 1.80 13.10
CA VAL A 64 28.58 2.06 12.17
C VAL A 64 28.09 2.92 11.02
N ALA A 65 28.87 3.94 10.64
CA ALA A 65 28.52 4.84 9.56
C ALA A 65 28.28 4.08 8.25
N VAL A 66 27.17 4.41 7.58
CA VAL A 66 26.82 3.88 6.26
C VAL A 66 27.72 4.53 5.22
N ARG A 67 28.44 3.72 4.45
CA ARG A 67 29.22 4.21 3.30
C ARG A 67 28.28 4.47 2.14
N LEU A 68 28.01 5.74 1.86
CA LEU A 68 27.15 6.15 0.75
C LEU A 68 27.92 6.10 -0.57
N PRO A 69 27.48 5.32 -1.58
CA PRO A 69 27.99 5.48 -2.92
C PRO A 69 27.56 6.83 -3.52
N ALA A 70 28.20 7.23 -4.62
CA ALA A 70 27.75 8.39 -5.39
C ALA A 70 26.27 8.23 -5.77
N ASN A 71 25.52 9.33 -5.73
CA ASN A 71 24.08 9.40 -6.02
C ASN A 71 23.16 8.60 -5.07
N ALA A 72 23.62 8.29 -3.86
CA ALA A 72 22.77 7.75 -2.78
C ALA A 72 22.43 8.81 -1.71
N TYR A 73 21.47 8.46 -0.86
CA TYR A 73 21.18 9.14 0.40
C TYR A 73 20.95 8.11 1.52
N ALA A 74 21.28 8.48 2.76
CA ALA A 74 21.02 7.64 3.91
C ALA A 74 19.53 7.55 4.23
N THR A 75 19.05 6.33 4.48
CA THR A 75 17.71 6.05 5.00
C THR A 75 17.73 6.00 6.53
N ASP A 76 16.54 6.02 7.12
CA ASP A 76 16.37 5.85 8.58
C ASP A 76 16.20 4.36 8.97
N THR A 77 16.51 3.42 8.06
CA THR A 77 16.34 1.98 8.29
C THR A 77 17.58 1.40 8.98
N SER A 78 17.40 0.83 10.18
CA SER A 78 18.49 0.21 10.95
C SER A 78 18.96 -1.15 10.39
N TYR A 79 18.22 -1.73 9.45
CA TYR A 79 18.52 -2.99 8.76
C TYR A 79 18.70 -2.77 7.25
N GLY A 80 19.31 -3.73 6.55
CA GLY A 80 19.63 -3.61 5.12
C GLY A 80 20.90 -2.80 4.84
N GLN A 81 20.95 -2.13 3.68
CA GLN A 81 22.13 -1.35 3.28
C GLN A 81 22.20 0.03 3.95
N GLY A 82 21.07 0.56 4.44
CA GLY A 82 20.98 1.87 5.11
C GLY A 82 21.07 3.08 4.18
N TRP A 83 20.90 2.86 2.87
CA TRP A 83 20.87 3.90 1.86
C TRP A 83 19.97 3.51 0.70
N GLU A 84 19.49 4.52 -0.01
CA GLU A 84 18.69 4.41 -1.22
C GLU A 84 19.29 5.31 -2.31
N CYS A 85 19.02 4.98 -3.57
CA CYS A 85 19.42 5.81 -4.68
C CYS A 85 18.57 7.07 -4.77
N ARG A 86 19.21 8.19 -5.12
CA ARG A 86 18.50 9.42 -5.46
C ARG A 86 17.59 9.16 -6.67
N ARG A 87 16.49 9.90 -6.74
CA ARG A 87 15.60 9.91 -7.91
C ARG A 87 16.41 10.04 -9.21
N GLY A 88 16.12 9.18 -10.18
CA GLY A 88 16.84 9.08 -11.45
C GLY A 88 18.02 8.10 -11.44
N TYR A 89 18.22 7.39 -10.34
CA TYR A 89 19.26 6.36 -10.20
C TYR A 89 18.66 5.06 -9.66
N GLN A 90 19.17 3.94 -10.13
CA GLN A 90 18.80 2.59 -9.71
C GLN A 90 20.00 1.88 -9.08
N GLU A 91 19.74 0.95 -8.17
CA GLU A 91 20.80 0.12 -7.58
C GLU A 91 21.28 -0.93 -8.59
N VAL A 92 22.57 -0.86 -8.93
CA VAL A 92 23.28 -1.89 -9.71
C VAL A 92 24.61 -2.13 -9.02
N ASP A 93 24.88 -3.38 -8.64
CA ASP A 93 26.12 -3.81 -7.98
C ASP A 93 26.53 -2.93 -6.76
N LYS A 94 25.56 -2.63 -5.88
CA LYS A 94 25.74 -1.77 -4.68
C LYS A 94 26.19 -0.34 -5.01
N ARG A 95 25.84 0.16 -6.19
CA ARG A 95 26.08 1.54 -6.63
C ARG A 95 24.80 2.11 -7.22
N CYS A 96 24.65 3.42 -7.16
CA CYS A 96 23.56 4.10 -7.82
C CYS A 96 23.98 4.52 -9.23
N THR A 97 23.43 3.80 -10.21
CA THR A 97 23.67 4.04 -11.63
C THR A 97 22.52 4.84 -12.21
N ALA A 98 22.82 5.86 -13.02
CA ALA A 98 21.79 6.70 -13.63
C ALA A 98 20.86 5.85 -14.50
N ILE A 99 19.57 6.09 -14.38
CA ILE A 99 18.55 5.48 -15.21
C ILE A 99 18.61 6.14 -16.58
N ALA A 100 18.85 5.35 -17.62
CA ALA A 100 18.74 5.82 -18.99
C ALA A 100 17.26 5.98 -19.33
N VAL A 101 16.77 7.22 -19.38
CA VAL A 101 15.39 7.54 -19.76
C VAL A 101 15.34 7.70 -21.29
N PRO A 102 14.64 6.82 -22.02
CA PRO A 102 14.56 6.92 -23.48
C PRO A 102 13.70 8.10 -23.94
N ARG A 103 13.68 8.37 -25.25
CA ARG A 103 12.78 9.39 -25.84
C ARG A 103 11.32 8.98 -25.62
N ASN A 104 10.45 9.95 -25.35
CA ASN A 104 9.03 9.76 -25.02
C ASN A 104 8.81 8.97 -23.71
N ALA A 105 9.70 9.14 -22.74
CA ALA A 105 9.61 8.53 -21.43
C ALA A 105 9.94 9.52 -20.33
N PHE A 106 9.50 9.21 -19.12
CA PHE A 106 9.76 9.99 -17.92
C PHE A 106 9.95 9.08 -16.71
N LEU A 107 10.59 9.58 -15.66
CA LEU A 107 10.75 8.83 -14.41
C LEU A 107 9.38 8.61 -13.74
N ASN A 108 9.12 7.39 -13.26
CA ASN A 108 7.92 7.07 -12.49
C ASN A 108 7.85 7.89 -11.18
N SER A 109 6.77 7.73 -10.43
CA SER A 109 6.59 8.45 -9.16
C SER A 109 7.69 8.16 -8.14
N SER A 110 8.14 6.92 -8.03
CA SER A 110 9.24 6.50 -7.14
C SER A 110 10.60 7.06 -7.57
N GLY A 111 10.81 7.29 -8.87
CA GLY A 111 12.06 7.78 -9.42
C GLY A 111 13.14 6.72 -9.62
N ASP A 112 12.79 5.44 -9.43
CA ASP A 112 13.66 4.27 -9.54
C ASP A 112 13.49 3.53 -10.89
N TRP A 113 12.50 3.94 -11.68
CA TRP A 113 12.22 3.40 -13.01
C TRP A 113 11.72 4.51 -13.95
N TRP A 114 11.62 4.20 -15.24
CA TRP A 114 10.99 5.07 -16.24
C TRP A 114 9.71 4.44 -16.80
N GLN A 115 8.80 5.28 -17.28
CA GLN A 115 7.59 4.84 -17.95
C GLN A 115 7.35 5.70 -19.18
N CYS A 116 6.66 5.15 -20.17
CA CYS A 116 6.38 5.87 -21.40
C CYS A 116 5.37 7.00 -21.19
N GLU A 117 5.56 8.08 -21.94
CA GLU A 117 4.56 9.13 -22.09
C GLU A 117 3.27 8.56 -22.67
N ARG A 118 2.14 9.24 -22.41
CA ARG A 118 0.85 8.87 -22.97
C ARG A 118 0.94 8.77 -24.50
N GLY A 119 0.40 7.68 -25.05
CA GLY A 119 0.47 7.40 -26.49
C GLY A 119 1.70 6.60 -26.91
N TYR A 120 2.54 6.20 -25.95
CA TYR A 120 3.69 5.32 -26.17
C TYR A 120 3.63 4.11 -25.24
N ARG A 121 4.27 3.02 -25.66
CA ARG A 121 4.41 1.78 -24.89
C ARG A 121 5.85 1.30 -24.90
N GLU A 122 6.23 0.56 -23.87
CA GLU A 122 7.57 -0.03 -23.77
C GLU A 122 7.75 -1.15 -24.80
N ALA A 123 8.83 -1.07 -25.57
CA ALA A 123 9.31 -2.14 -26.45
C ALA A 123 10.84 -2.00 -26.60
N ASP A 124 11.58 -3.08 -26.37
CA ASP A 124 13.04 -3.15 -26.54
C ASP A 124 13.81 -2.00 -25.85
N SER A 125 13.47 -1.70 -24.59
CA SER A 125 14.06 -0.60 -23.80
C SER A 125 13.84 0.79 -24.39
N ALA A 126 12.81 0.97 -25.22
CA ALA A 126 12.39 2.24 -25.78
C ALA A 126 10.87 2.43 -25.65
N CYS A 127 10.42 3.67 -25.87
CA CYS A 127 9.00 4.00 -25.94
C CYS A 127 8.58 4.17 -27.40
N VAL A 128 7.80 3.21 -27.89
CA VAL A 128 7.27 3.19 -29.28
C VAL A 128 5.84 3.70 -29.31
N ALA A 129 5.49 4.45 -30.35
CA ALA A 129 4.15 5.03 -30.48
C ALA A 129 3.09 3.93 -30.59
N ILE A 130 1.99 4.10 -29.86
CA ILE A 130 0.82 3.24 -29.94
C ILE A 130 0.06 3.60 -31.22
N LYS A 131 -0.20 2.59 -32.05
CA LYS A 131 -1.07 2.74 -33.23
C LYS A 131 -2.51 2.61 -32.78
N VAL A 132 -3.23 3.72 -32.77
CA VAL A 132 -4.66 3.74 -32.45
C VAL A 132 -5.45 3.47 -33.73
N PRO A 133 -6.31 2.44 -33.77
CA PRO A 133 -7.14 2.17 -34.94
C PRO A 133 -8.25 3.22 -35.10
N ALA A 134 -8.91 3.24 -36.26
CA ALA A 134 -10.12 4.02 -36.45
C ALA A 134 -11.19 3.65 -35.42
N ASN A 135 -11.93 4.63 -34.90
CA ASN A 135 -12.89 4.50 -33.79
C ASN A 135 -12.26 4.03 -32.47
N GLY A 136 -10.95 4.23 -32.29
CA GLY A 136 -10.24 3.99 -31.04
C GLY A 136 -9.69 5.29 -30.44
N TYR A 137 -9.44 5.30 -29.14
CA TYR A 137 -8.81 6.41 -28.43
C TYR A 137 -7.80 5.92 -27.39
N LEU A 138 -6.76 6.74 -27.15
CA LEU A 138 -5.72 6.44 -26.16
C LEU A 138 -6.28 6.44 -24.74
N THR A 139 -5.91 5.42 -23.97
CA THR A 139 -6.19 5.35 -22.53
C THR A 139 -4.94 5.71 -21.72
N GLU A 140 -5.12 5.94 -20.42
CA GLU A 140 -4.00 6.10 -19.47
C GLU A 140 -3.46 4.74 -18.99
N SER A 141 -3.98 3.62 -19.52
CA SER A 141 -3.57 2.29 -19.09
C SER A 141 -2.16 2.00 -19.56
N THR A 142 -1.27 1.71 -18.61
CA THR A 142 0.09 1.21 -18.87
C THR A 142 0.10 -0.28 -19.22
N PHE A 143 -1.05 -0.96 -19.11
CA PHE A 143 -1.22 -2.38 -19.43
C PHE A 143 -2.15 -2.55 -20.64
N GLY A 144 -1.93 -3.63 -21.42
CA GLY A 144 -2.73 -3.96 -22.61
C GLY A 144 -2.33 -3.16 -23.85
N SER A 145 -3.31 -2.85 -24.71
CA SER A 145 -3.10 -2.15 -25.99
C SER A 145 -2.80 -0.66 -25.85
N GLY A 146 -3.13 -0.05 -24.70
CA GLY A 146 -2.99 1.40 -24.47
C GLY A 146 -4.02 2.26 -25.24
N TRP A 147 -5.02 1.63 -25.84
CA TRP A 147 -6.17 2.27 -26.45
C TRP A 147 -7.44 1.45 -26.17
N THR A 148 -8.61 2.09 -26.27
CA THR A 148 -9.90 1.40 -26.22
C THR A 148 -10.81 1.94 -27.32
N CYS A 149 -11.87 1.21 -27.62
CA CYS A 149 -12.81 1.61 -28.67
C CYS A 149 -13.78 2.67 -28.20
N GLU A 150 -14.13 3.58 -29.10
CA GLU A 150 -15.25 4.48 -28.94
C GLU A 150 -16.54 3.69 -28.71
N ARG A 151 -17.46 4.27 -27.94
CA ARG A 151 -18.76 3.67 -27.67
C ARG A 151 -19.47 3.28 -28.97
N GLY A 152 -20.01 2.07 -29.03
CA GLY A 152 -20.60 1.49 -30.24
C GLY A 152 -19.61 0.68 -31.07
N HIS A 153 -18.36 0.54 -30.62
CA HIS A 153 -17.35 -0.31 -31.23
C HIS A 153 -16.75 -1.25 -30.20
N ARG A 154 -16.30 -2.42 -30.65
CA ARG A 154 -15.62 -3.42 -29.83
C ARG A 154 -14.25 -3.76 -30.40
N ALA A 155 -13.32 -4.06 -29.52
CA ALA A 155 -11.97 -4.47 -29.90
C ALA A 155 -12.01 -5.89 -30.48
N VAL A 156 -11.46 -6.04 -31.69
CA VAL A 156 -11.18 -7.33 -32.32
C VAL A 156 -9.78 -7.23 -32.89
N GLU A 157 -8.85 -7.98 -32.30
CA GLU A 157 -7.41 -7.88 -32.58
C GLU A 157 -6.93 -6.42 -32.42
N GLU A 158 -6.40 -5.82 -33.50
CA GLU A 158 -5.86 -4.47 -33.55
C GLU A 158 -6.85 -3.44 -34.14
N ALA A 159 -8.16 -3.73 -34.11
CA ALA A 159 -9.19 -2.89 -34.71
C ALA A 159 -10.41 -2.69 -33.81
N CYS A 160 -11.06 -1.54 -33.97
CA CYS A 160 -12.37 -1.25 -33.39
C CYS A 160 -13.46 -1.47 -34.45
N ILE A 161 -14.25 -2.53 -34.26
CA ILE A 161 -15.33 -2.92 -35.17
C ILE A 161 -16.67 -2.49 -34.58
N ALA A 162 -17.52 -1.87 -35.40
CA ALA A 162 -18.85 -1.42 -34.97
C ALA A 162 -19.69 -2.58 -34.42
N VAL A 163 -20.32 -2.36 -33.28
CA VAL A 163 -21.26 -3.29 -32.65
C VAL A 163 -22.57 -3.25 -33.45
N ARG A 164 -22.98 -4.40 -33.99
CA ARG A 164 -24.27 -4.54 -34.65
C ARG A 164 -25.35 -4.68 -33.58
N VAL A 165 -26.11 -3.62 -33.37
CA VAL A 165 -27.25 -3.62 -32.44
C VAL A 165 -28.48 -4.14 -33.18
N PRO A 166 -29.07 -5.29 -32.78
CA PRO A 166 -30.28 -5.81 -33.42
C PRO A 166 -31.52 -4.98 -33.06
N GLU A 167 -32.64 -5.27 -33.71
CA GLU A 167 -33.94 -4.67 -33.37
C GLU A 167 -34.34 -5.00 -31.92
N ASN A 168 -34.94 -4.02 -31.22
CA ASN A 168 -35.31 -4.09 -29.80
C ASN A 168 -34.12 -4.28 -28.85
N ALA A 169 -32.98 -3.68 -29.19
CA ALA A 169 -31.78 -3.65 -28.37
C ALA A 169 -31.14 -2.25 -28.35
N HIS A 170 -30.30 -2.02 -27.36
CA HIS A 170 -29.45 -0.83 -27.23
C HIS A 170 -28.02 -1.25 -26.86
N LEU A 171 -27.06 -0.35 -27.06
CA LEU A 171 -25.70 -0.56 -26.55
C LEU A 171 -25.72 -0.70 -25.03
N ASP A 172 -24.96 -1.65 -24.51
CA ASP A 172 -24.82 -1.88 -23.08
C ASP A 172 -24.09 -0.70 -22.39
N TYR A 173 -23.89 -0.83 -21.08
CA TYR A 173 -23.19 0.20 -20.30
C TYR A 173 -21.74 0.39 -20.77
N SER A 174 -21.04 -0.69 -21.13
CA SER A 174 -19.65 -0.60 -21.61
C SER A 174 -19.56 0.07 -22.98
N GLY A 175 -20.62 -0.03 -23.78
CA GLY A 175 -20.64 0.44 -25.16
C GLY A 175 -19.94 -0.50 -26.13
N ALA A 176 -19.44 -1.65 -25.66
CA ALA A 176 -18.73 -2.65 -26.46
C ALA A 176 -19.60 -3.88 -26.78
N ASP A 177 -20.81 -3.96 -26.21
CA ASP A 177 -21.82 -4.96 -26.57
C ASP A 177 -23.22 -4.31 -26.56
N TRP A 178 -24.26 -5.14 -26.62
CA TRP A 178 -25.66 -4.71 -26.60
C TRP A 178 -26.50 -5.58 -25.67
N ASP A 179 -27.52 -4.94 -25.11
CA ASP A 179 -28.56 -5.53 -24.28
C ASP A 179 -29.92 -5.37 -24.94
N CYS A 180 -30.83 -6.31 -24.69
CA CYS A 180 -32.20 -6.20 -25.16
C CYS A 180 -32.96 -5.11 -24.39
N ASP A 181 -33.76 -4.33 -25.11
CA ASP A 181 -34.76 -3.46 -24.50
C ASP A 181 -35.76 -4.31 -23.71
N ARG A 182 -36.20 -3.83 -22.55
CA ARG A 182 -37.28 -4.50 -21.83
C ARG A 182 -38.58 -4.37 -22.64
N PRO A 183 -39.42 -5.41 -22.74
CA PRO A 183 -39.38 -6.71 -22.05
C PRO A 183 -38.68 -7.86 -22.81
N TYR A 184 -37.96 -7.58 -23.89
CA TYR A 184 -37.33 -8.60 -24.74
C TYR A 184 -36.18 -9.35 -24.03
N ARG A 185 -35.87 -10.56 -24.52
CA ARG A 185 -34.81 -11.44 -24.02
C ARG A 185 -33.83 -11.84 -25.14
N LYS A 186 -32.55 -11.91 -24.81
CA LYS A 186 -31.45 -12.25 -25.75
C LYS A 186 -31.48 -13.74 -26.08
N LYS A 187 -31.54 -14.08 -27.37
CA LYS A 187 -31.41 -15.45 -27.88
C LYS A 187 -30.55 -15.43 -29.14
N GLY A 188 -29.28 -15.82 -29.01
CA GLY A 188 -28.28 -15.61 -30.07
C GLY A 188 -28.10 -14.11 -30.35
N ASP A 189 -28.05 -13.75 -31.63
CA ASP A 189 -27.81 -12.37 -32.09
C ASP A 189 -29.09 -11.53 -32.22
N ARG A 190 -30.17 -11.88 -31.51
CA ARG A 190 -31.47 -11.21 -31.61
C ARG A 190 -32.17 -11.13 -30.25
N CYS A 191 -33.06 -10.15 -30.16
CA CYS A 191 -33.99 -9.99 -29.05
C CYS A 191 -35.37 -10.52 -29.44
N PHE A 192 -35.99 -11.31 -28.56
CA PHE A 192 -37.33 -11.85 -28.76
C PHE A 192 -38.20 -11.51 -27.57
N LEU A 193 -39.49 -11.31 -27.83
CA LEU A 193 -40.48 -11.23 -26.76
C LEU A 193 -40.64 -12.66 -26.21
N PRO A 194 -40.41 -12.90 -24.90
CA PRO A 194 -40.52 -14.22 -24.30
C PRO A 194 -41.96 -14.73 -24.28
#